data_AF-A0A6P6N2C6-F1
#
_entry.id   AF-A0A6P6N2C6-F1
#
_cell.length_a   1.000
_cell.length_b   1.000
_cell.length_c   1.000
_cell.angle_alpha   90.00
_cell.angle_beta   90.00
_cell.angle_gamma   90.00
#
_symmetry.space_group_name_H-M   'P 1'
#
loop_
_entity.id
_entity.type
_entity.pdbx_description
1 polymer ?
#
loop_
_entity_poly.entity_id
_entity_poly.type
_entity_poly.pdbx_seq_one_letter_code
_entity_poly.pdbx_strand_id
1 'polypeptide(L)'
;MTDSCLIINQSESVNNNTQAHGEKLLKGFLSDLDDLNHGGFSGDNDMISALFRIVVNILKLIGHLLSASRTRKISAKAEVELLVKRGNSPPEGDFRMNISGAQLTSHWDTATGNTYHGFTTAALLSYKGLDESLNCCFDHLETQQKQTYKINSKVVTATFINTETTNLKKPIKLTFSHLKKKNEKHMCVFWDPELDGGAWSTLGCSTVSSRADQTVCSCNKLGSFAVLTVLCDTGVCRPTLNFCTLDSKP
;
A
#
# COMPACT_ATOMS: atom_id res chain seq x y z
N MET A 1 -20.66 30.30 52.29
CA MET A 1 -19.82 29.54 51.36
C MET A 1 -20.54 28.25 51.06
N THR A 2 -21.22 28.18 49.92
CA THR A 2 -22.02 27.03 49.49
C THR A 2 -21.36 26.45 48.25
N ASP A 3 -20.63 25.34 48.41
CA ASP A 3 -20.11 24.57 47.28
C ASP A 3 -21.22 23.65 46.76
N SER A 4 -21.74 24.01 45.58
CA SER A 4 -22.67 23.21 44.83
C SER A 4 -21.88 22.29 43.89
N CYS A 5 -21.84 21.00 44.19
CA CYS A 5 -21.37 19.99 43.24
C CYS A 5 -22.48 19.76 42.19
N LEU A 6 -22.25 20.24 40.97
CA LEU A 6 -23.04 19.86 39.81
C LEU A 6 -22.71 18.42 39.43
N ILE A 7 -23.70 17.55 39.60
CA ILE A 7 -23.73 16.21 39.00
C ILE A 7 -23.88 16.38 37.49
N ILE A 8 -22.85 16.03 36.72
CA ILE A 8 -22.97 15.88 35.27
C ILE A 8 -23.45 14.45 35.00
N ASN A 9 -24.77 14.32 34.88
CA ASN A 9 -25.39 13.15 34.29
C ASN A 9 -25.87 13.55 32.90
N GLN A 10 -25.15 13.14 31.86
CA GLN A 10 -25.64 13.14 30.48
C GLN A 10 -24.84 12.14 29.63
N SER A 11 -25.31 10.90 29.66
CA SER A 11 -25.19 9.98 28.53
C SER A 11 -26.22 10.38 27.47
N GLU A 12 -25.74 10.70 26.27
CA GLU A 12 -26.42 10.90 24.95
C GLU A 12 -25.75 12.12 24.25
N SER A 13 -24.80 12.02 23.31
CA SER A 13 -25.00 11.57 21.93
C SER A 13 -23.69 11.67 21.10
N VAL A 14 -22.59 11.03 21.54
CA VAL A 14 -21.28 11.15 20.84
C VAL A 14 -21.21 10.36 19.52
N ASN A 15 -22.24 9.59 19.15
CA ASN A 15 -22.12 8.58 18.06
C ASN A 15 -22.45 9.06 16.63
N ASN A 16 -23.06 10.24 16.42
CA ASN A 16 -23.43 10.68 15.07
C ASN A 16 -22.44 11.65 14.42
N ASN A 17 -21.70 12.43 15.22
CA ASN A 17 -20.75 13.41 14.66
C ASN A 17 -19.44 12.76 14.22
N THR A 18 -18.81 11.91 15.03
CA THR A 18 -17.53 11.24 14.70
C THR A 18 -17.63 10.33 13.46
N GLN A 19 -18.79 9.70 13.24
CA GLN A 19 -19.07 8.88 12.04
C GLN A 19 -18.90 9.67 10.74
N ALA A 20 -19.39 10.92 10.71
CA ALA A 20 -19.26 11.79 9.54
C ALA A 20 -17.82 12.26 9.31
N HIS A 21 -17.01 12.39 10.38
CA HIS A 21 -15.64 12.89 10.29
C HIS A 21 -14.70 11.89 9.60
N GLY A 22 -14.76 10.60 9.93
CA GLY A 22 -13.88 9.59 9.33
C GLY A 22 -14.11 9.42 7.82
N GLU A 23 -15.37 9.34 7.39
CA GLU A 23 -15.70 9.27 5.96
C GLU A 23 -15.38 10.55 5.20
N LYS A 24 -15.57 11.72 5.83
CA LYS A 24 -15.19 13.01 5.24
C LYS A 24 -13.69 13.11 5.06
N LEU A 25 -12.90 12.69 6.06
CA LEU A 25 -11.44 12.67 5.97
C LEU A 25 -10.96 11.72 4.87
N LEU A 26 -11.56 10.52 4.75
CA LEU A 26 -11.26 9.60 3.67
C LEU A 26 -11.53 10.20 2.28
N LYS A 27 -12.67 10.89 2.13
CA LYS A 27 -13.00 11.58 0.87
C LYS A 27 -12.00 12.70 0.56
N GLY A 28 -11.65 13.52 1.55
CA GLY A 28 -10.65 14.59 1.40
C GLY A 28 -9.29 14.04 0.98
N PHE A 29 -8.80 13.02 1.69
CA PHE A 29 -7.54 12.36 1.38
C PHE A 29 -7.50 11.79 -0.04
N LEU A 30 -8.59 11.16 -0.50
CA LEU A 30 -8.66 10.66 -1.87
C LEU A 30 -8.70 11.78 -2.92
N SER A 31 -9.30 12.93 -2.59
CA SER A 31 -9.24 14.13 -3.44
C SER A 31 -7.81 14.66 -3.54
N ASP A 32 -7.10 14.75 -2.43
CA ASP A 32 -5.71 15.20 -2.42
C ASP A 32 -4.81 14.27 -3.25
N LEU A 33 -5.04 12.94 -3.18
CA LEU A 33 -4.36 11.97 -4.03
C LEU A 33 -4.68 12.13 -5.53
N ASP A 34 -5.91 12.52 -5.86
CA ASP A 34 -6.31 12.78 -7.23
C ASP A 34 -5.54 14.01 -7.79
N ASP A 35 -5.33 15.03 -6.95
CA ASP A 35 -4.65 16.28 -7.33
C ASP A 35 -3.11 16.15 -7.42
N LEU A 36 -2.49 15.33 -6.58
CA LEU A 36 -1.03 15.16 -6.49
C LEU A 36 -0.37 14.67 -7.80
N ASN A 37 -1.14 14.05 -8.70
CA ASN A 37 -0.59 13.50 -9.95
C ASN A 37 -0.73 14.43 -11.16
N HIS A 38 -1.20 15.67 -10.99
CA HIS A 38 -1.28 16.66 -12.08
C HIS A 38 0.08 17.28 -12.46
N GLY A 39 1.09 17.19 -11.58
CA GLY A 39 2.47 17.66 -11.84
C GLY A 39 3.48 16.56 -12.23
N GLY A 40 3.09 15.27 -12.11
CA GLY A 40 3.97 14.12 -12.31
C GLY A 40 4.97 13.89 -11.17
N PHE A 41 5.13 12.64 -10.75
CA PHE A 41 6.24 12.21 -9.86
C PHE A 41 7.53 12.07 -10.66
N SER A 42 8.00 13.17 -11.25
CA SER A 42 9.15 13.12 -12.15
C SER A 42 10.45 12.95 -11.35
N GLY A 43 10.88 11.69 -11.15
CA GLY A 43 12.27 11.31 -10.84
C GLY A 43 12.76 11.56 -9.41
N ASP A 44 11.93 12.09 -8.52
CA ASP A 44 12.29 12.28 -7.12
C ASP A 44 11.82 11.08 -6.28
N ASN A 45 12.73 10.13 -6.04
CA ASN A 45 12.47 8.94 -5.23
C ASN A 45 12.04 9.32 -3.81
N ASP A 46 12.63 10.39 -3.23
CA ASP A 46 12.28 10.88 -1.90
C ASP A 46 10.83 11.36 -1.85
N MET A 47 10.36 12.05 -2.90
CA MET A 47 8.95 12.47 -3.01
C MET A 47 8.00 11.28 -3.09
N ILE A 48 8.35 10.22 -3.82
CA ILE A 48 7.56 8.98 -3.92
C ILE A 48 7.52 8.27 -2.56
N SER A 49 8.67 8.13 -1.91
CA SER A 49 8.78 7.57 -0.56
C SER A 49 7.96 8.37 0.46
N ALA A 50 7.99 9.70 0.38
CA ALA A 50 7.18 10.57 1.22
C ALA A 50 5.68 10.35 0.99
N LEU A 51 5.24 10.25 -0.26
CA LEU A 51 3.84 9.93 -0.61
C LEU A 51 3.40 8.60 -0.01
N PHE A 52 4.17 7.53 -0.22
CA PHE A 52 3.80 6.20 0.30
C PHE A 52 3.75 6.20 1.83
N ARG A 53 4.69 6.89 2.50
CA ARG A 53 4.67 7.07 3.96
C ARG A 53 3.43 7.82 4.43
N ILE A 54 3.06 8.90 3.74
CA ILE A 54 1.83 9.67 4.04
C ILE A 54 0.60 8.79 3.91
N VAL A 55 0.48 8.04 2.81
CA VAL A 55 -0.66 7.14 2.57
C VAL A 55 -0.76 6.07 3.67
N VAL A 56 0.37 5.43 4.02
CA VAL A 56 0.42 4.42 5.07
C VAL A 56 -0.10 4.97 6.40
N ASN A 57 0.34 6.16 6.80
CA ASN A 57 -0.01 6.76 8.09
C ASN A 57 -1.44 7.30 8.12
N ILE A 58 -1.87 7.99 7.06
CA ILE A 58 -3.22 8.56 6.98
C ILE A 58 -4.28 7.45 6.96
N LEU A 59 -4.06 6.35 6.24
CA LEU A 59 -5.02 5.24 6.22
C LEU A 59 -5.17 4.55 7.58
N LYS A 60 -4.09 4.47 8.39
CA LYS A 60 -4.18 3.99 9.78
C LYS A 60 -5.05 4.92 10.63
N LEU A 61 -4.83 6.23 10.52
CA LEU A 61 -5.61 7.26 11.23
C LEU A 61 -7.09 7.21 10.82
N ILE A 62 -7.38 7.19 9.52
CA ILE A 62 -8.75 7.08 9.00
C ILE A 62 -9.42 5.82 9.52
N GLY A 63 -8.71 4.67 9.50
CA GLY A 63 -9.24 3.42 10.03
C GLY A 63 -9.69 3.51 11.49
N HIS A 64 -9.00 4.30 12.32
CA HIS A 64 -9.43 4.58 13.69
C HIS A 64 -10.71 5.43 13.76
N LEU A 65 -10.91 6.35 12.82
CA LEU A 65 -12.04 7.28 12.79
C LEU A 65 -13.29 6.71 12.09
N LEU A 66 -13.16 5.61 11.36
CA LEU A 66 -14.29 4.96 10.68
C LEU A 66 -15.16 4.17 11.66
N SER A 67 -16.47 4.36 11.56
CA SER A 67 -17.46 3.60 12.35
C SER A 67 -17.85 2.29 11.68
N ALA A 68 -17.87 2.24 10.34
CA ALA A 68 -18.22 1.04 9.58
C ALA A 68 -17.09 -0.01 9.66
N SER A 69 -17.48 -1.28 9.74
CA SER A 69 -16.52 -2.40 9.81
C SER A 69 -15.83 -2.70 8.48
N ARG A 70 -16.42 -2.27 7.37
CA ARG A 70 -15.86 -2.34 6.02
C ARG A 70 -16.28 -1.09 5.25
N THR A 71 -15.31 -0.37 4.72
CA THR A 71 -15.53 0.82 3.90
C THR A 71 -14.77 0.67 2.60
N ARG A 72 -15.44 0.93 1.47
CA ARG A 72 -14.82 0.98 0.15
C ARG A 72 -15.12 2.33 -0.49
N LYS A 73 -14.11 2.96 -1.09
CA LYS A 73 -14.26 4.19 -1.87
C LYS A 73 -13.40 4.12 -3.13
N ILE A 74 -13.85 4.78 -4.19
CA ILE A 74 -13.16 4.88 -5.47
C ILE A 74 -13.11 6.37 -5.82
N SER A 75 -11.95 6.83 -6.26
CA SER A 75 -11.70 8.19 -6.75
C SER A 75 -11.18 8.15 -8.20
N ALA A 76 -10.79 9.29 -8.75
CA ALA A 76 -10.26 9.35 -10.12
C ALA A 76 -8.94 8.59 -10.24
N LYS A 77 -8.05 8.67 -9.23
CA LYS A 77 -6.70 8.10 -9.23
C LYS A 77 -6.50 6.96 -8.24
N ALA A 78 -7.47 6.62 -7.39
CA ALA A 78 -7.33 5.53 -6.45
C ALA A 78 -8.60 4.70 -6.24
N GLU A 79 -8.42 3.50 -5.69
CA GLU A 79 -9.47 2.71 -5.05
C GLU A 79 -8.93 2.22 -3.71
N VAL A 80 -9.74 2.33 -2.66
CA VAL A 80 -9.33 1.91 -1.31
C VAL A 80 -10.42 1.11 -0.63
N GLU A 81 -10.00 0.05 0.05
CA GLU A 81 -10.81 -0.72 0.99
C GLU A 81 -10.17 -0.67 2.38
N LEU A 82 -10.96 -0.36 3.40
CA LEU A 82 -10.58 -0.42 4.81
C LEU A 82 -11.49 -1.39 5.56
N LEU A 83 -10.90 -2.19 6.44
CA LEU A 83 -11.58 -3.04 7.39
C LEU A 83 -11.27 -2.57 8.81
N VAL A 84 -12.30 -2.48 9.65
CA VAL A 84 -12.18 -2.09 11.05
C VAL A 84 -12.88 -3.13 11.92
N LYS A 85 -12.16 -3.65 12.91
CA LYS A 85 -12.67 -4.55 13.94
C LYS A 85 -12.46 -3.90 15.29
N ARG A 86 -13.52 -3.84 16.10
CA ARG A 86 -13.53 -3.28 17.46
C ARG A 86 -14.06 -4.35 18.40
N GLY A 87 -13.54 -4.38 19.63
CA GLY A 87 -13.94 -5.35 20.62
C GLY A 87 -13.11 -5.26 21.90
N ASN A 88 -13.49 -6.07 22.88
CA ASN A 88 -12.77 -6.19 24.15
C ASN A 88 -11.54 -7.10 24.04
N SER A 89 -11.43 -7.89 22.96
CA SER A 89 -10.33 -8.79 22.68
C SER A 89 -9.81 -8.61 21.24
N PRO A 90 -8.54 -8.94 20.97
CA PRO A 90 -8.00 -8.93 19.62
C PRO A 90 -8.86 -9.77 18.67
N PRO A 91 -9.11 -9.31 17.43
CA PRO A 91 -9.80 -10.12 16.44
C PRO A 91 -8.95 -11.33 16.04
N GLU A 92 -9.61 -12.45 15.74
CA GLU A 92 -8.97 -13.71 15.36
C GLU A 92 -9.34 -14.14 13.95
N GLY A 93 -8.55 -15.07 13.41
CA GLY A 93 -8.74 -15.66 12.09
C GLY A 93 -8.23 -14.79 10.95
N ASP A 94 -8.70 -15.11 9.74
CA ASP A 94 -8.18 -14.56 8.51
C ASP A 94 -9.11 -13.47 7.97
N PHE A 95 -8.54 -12.53 7.22
CA PHE A 95 -9.31 -11.57 6.46
C PHE A 95 -8.86 -11.49 5.01
N ARG A 96 -9.79 -11.02 4.17
CA ARG A 96 -9.58 -10.79 2.76
C ARG A 96 -10.11 -9.42 2.35
N MET A 97 -9.29 -8.72 1.58
CA MET A 97 -9.60 -7.46 0.92
C MET A 97 -9.39 -7.60 -0.58
N ASN A 98 -10.25 -6.96 -1.35
CA ASN A 98 -10.24 -7.01 -2.81
C ASN A 98 -10.30 -5.59 -3.36
N ILE A 99 -9.46 -5.25 -4.32
CA ILE A 99 -9.50 -3.99 -5.06
C ILE A 99 -9.31 -4.31 -6.54
N SER A 100 -9.58 -3.35 -7.42
CA SER A 100 -9.33 -3.52 -8.84
C SER A 100 -7.85 -3.81 -9.10
N GLY A 101 -7.54 -5.04 -9.51
CA GLY A 101 -6.19 -5.47 -9.86
C GLY A 101 -5.39 -6.15 -8.75
N ALA A 102 -5.91 -6.22 -7.51
CA ALA A 102 -5.24 -6.92 -6.43
C ALA A 102 -6.18 -7.47 -5.34
N GLN A 103 -5.72 -8.51 -4.66
CA GLN A 103 -6.34 -9.07 -3.47
C GLN A 103 -5.29 -9.21 -2.37
N LEU A 104 -5.66 -8.88 -1.13
CA LEU A 104 -4.85 -9.07 0.06
C LEU A 104 -5.53 -10.10 0.96
N THR A 105 -4.75 -11.07 1.43
CA THR A 105 -5.13 -11.98 2.51
C THR A 105 -4.07 -11.95 3.60
N SER A 106 -4.52 -11.93 4.85
CA SER A 106 -3.66 -11.92 6.03
C SER A 106 -4.47 -12.37 7.25
N HIS A 107 -3.79 -12.47 8.39
CA HIS A 107 -4.38 -12.83 9.67
C HIS A 107 -4.60 -11.59 10.54
N TRP A 108 -5.66 -11.59 11.34
CA TRP A 108 -5.96 -10.48 12.24
C TRP A 108 -4.88 -10.23 13.28
N ASP A 109 -4.21 -11.27 13.79
CA ASP A 109 -3.08 -11.11 14.72
C ASP A 109 -1.88 -10.37 14.08
N THR A 110 -1.67 -10.57 12.77
CA THR A 110 -0.65 -9.81 12.01
C THR A 110 -1.03 -8.34 11.88
N ALA A 111 -2.32 -8.05 11.68
CA ALA A 111 -2.83 -6.70 11.56
C ALA A 111 -2.88 -5.96 12.90
N THR A 112 -3.16 -6.68 14.00
CA THR A 112 -3.14 -6.14 15.35
C THR A 112 -1.71 -5.85 15.81
N GLY A 113 -0.77 -6.75 15.55
CA GLY A 113 0.60 -6.65 16.06
C GLY A 113 0.69 -7.06 17.53
N ASN A 114 1.72 -6.59 18.22
CA ASN A 114 2.04 -7.04 19.59
C ASN A 114 1.12 -6.45 20.67
N THR A 115 0.48 -5.31 20.39
CA THR A 115 -0.36 -4.60 21.37
C THR A 115 -1.74 -4.30 20.79
N TYR A 116 -2.80 -4.65 21.54
CA TYR A 116 -4.18 -4.37 21.15
C TYR A 116 -4.75 -3.18 21.93
N HIS A 117 -5.23 -2.18 21.20
CA HIS A 117 -5.77 -0.93 21.75
C HIS A 117 -7.30 -0.83 21.59
N GLY A 118 -8.03 -1.95 21.65
CA GLY A 118 -9.49 -2.00 21.53
C GLY A 118 -10.02 -1.95 20.08
N PHE A 119 -9.13 -1.83 19.10
CA PHE A 119 -9.49 -1.95 17.69
C PHE A 119 -8.31 -2.44 16.84
N THR A 120 -8.62 -2.91 15.64
CA THR A 120 -7.65 -3.27 14.61
C THR A 120 -8.19 -2.80 13.28
N THR A 121 -7.33 -2.15 12.49
CA THR A 121 -7.66 -1.70 11.14
C THR A 121 -6.67 -2.27 10.13
N ALA A 122 -7.17 -2.54 8.93
CA ALA A 122 -6.38 -2.94 7.79
C ALA A 122 -6.89 -2.21 6.55
N ALA A 123 -5.98 -1.66 5.75
CA ALA A 123 -6.30 -0.92 4.54
C ALA A 123 -5.50 -1.44 3.35
N LEU A 124 -6.17 -1.48 2.21
CA LEU A 124 -5.61 -1.82 0.91
C LEU A 124 -6.01 -0.75 -0.10
N LEU A 125 -5.03 -0.07 -0.68
CA LEU A 125 -5.22 0.99 -1.67
C LEU A 125 -4.56 0.61 -2.99
N SER A 126 -5.27 0.81 -4.10
CA SER A 126 -4.75 0.72 -5.46
C SER A 126 -4.56 2.13 -6.01
N TYR A 127 -3.41 2.40 -6.62
CA TYR A 127 -3.21 3.60 -7.45
C TYR A 127 -3.60 3.31 -8.90
N LYS A 128 -4.07 4.32 -9.62
CA LYS A 128 -4.36 4.27 -11.07
C LYS A 128 -3.30 5.11 -11.81
N GLY A 129 -2.56 4.48 -12.72
CA GLY A 129 -1.57 5.14 -13.58
C GLY A 129 -0.17 5.31 -12.96
N LEU A 130 -0.01 5.01 -11.66
CA LEU A 130 1.31 5.09 -11.01
C LEU A 130 2.28 4.01 -11.51
N ASP A 131 1.74 2.91 -12.04
CA ASP A 131 2.48 1.83 -12.69
C ASP A 131 3.25 2.28 -13.94
N GLU A 132 2.81 3.36 -14.60
CA GLU A 132 3.51 3.95 -15.75
C GLU A 132 4.66 4.85 -15.30
N SER A 133 4.45 5.64 -14.23
CA SER A 133 5.41 6.61 -13.70
C SER A 133 6.59 5.97 -12.94
N LEU A 134 6.41 4.79 -12.35
CA LEU A 134 7.45 4.13 -11.53
C LEU A 134 8.29 3.08 -12.29
N ASN A 135 8.37 3.18 -13.62
CA ASN A 135 9.19 2.29 -14.46
C ASN A 135 10.68 2.69 -14.54
N CYS A 136 11.25 3.26 -13.47
CA CYS A 136 12.64 3.74 -13.46
C CYS A 136 13.49 3.32 -12.25
N CYS A 137 12.93 2.82 -11.15
CA CYS A 137 13.66 2.63 -9.88
C CYS A 137 14.05 1.15 -9.65
N PHE A 138 14.87 0.58 -10.53
CA PHE A 138 15.20 -0.86 -10.55
C PHE A 138 16.67 -1.19 -10.21
N ASP A 139 17.49 -0.19 -9.90
CA ASP A 139 18.95 -0.33 -9.80
C ASP A 139 19.42 -1.30 -8.70
N HIS A 140 18.56 -1.55 -7.72
CA HIS A 140 18.83 -2.43 -6.58
C HIS A 140 18.31 -3.87 -6.76
N LEU A 141 17.73 -4.19 -7.92
CA LEU A 141 17.35 -5.57 -8.24
C LEU A 141 18.61 -6.33 -8.67
N GLU A 142 19.16 -7.17 -7.79
CA GLU A 142 20.33 -8.00 -8.10
C GLU A 142 20.15 -8.76 -9.42
N THR A 143 21.04 -8.54 -10.39
CA THR A 143 21.08 -9.33 -11.62
C THR A 143 22.48 -9.76 -12.00
N GLN A 144 22.58 -11.04 -12.36
CA GLN A 144 23.78 -11.66 -12.92
C GLN A 144 24.01 -11.37 -14.41
N GLN A 145 23.25 -10.48 -15.07
CA GLN A 145 23.49 -9.86 -16.40
C GLN A 145 22.20 -9.23 -16.96
N LYS A 146 22.35 -8.11 -17.71
CA LYS A 146 21.43 -7.42 -18.63
C LYS A 146 19.94 -7.86 -18.64
N GLN A 147 19.21 -7.69 -17.54
CA GLN A 147 17.75 -7.83 -17.53
C GLN A 147 17.12 -6.45 -17.58
N THR A 148 16.05 -6.29 -18.36
CA THR A 148 15.22 -5.10 -18.30
C THR A 148 13.92 -5.44 -17.57
N TYR A 149 13.44 -4.49 -16.77
CA TYR A 149 12.27 -4.68 -15.93
C TYR A 149 11.17 -3.71 -16.33
N LYS A 150 9.93 -4.15 -16.14
CA LYS A 150 8.76 -3.31 -16.29
C LYS A 150 7.70 -3.70 -15.27
N ILE A 151 7.04 -2.72 -14.68
CA ILE A 151 5.86 -2.96 -13.84
C ILE A 151 4.75 -3.58 -14.71
N ASN A 152 4.20 -4.70 -14.27
CA ASN A 152 3.11 -5.42 -14.95
C ASN A 152 1.89 -5.66 -14.04
N SER A 153 1.75 -4.85 -12.99
CA SER A 153 0.55 -4.80 -12.15
C SER A 153 0.22 -3.36 -11.81
N LYS A 154 -0.94 -3.13 -11.19
CA LYS A 154 -1.12 -1.89 -10.44
C LYS A 154 -0.17 -1.84 -9.24
N VAL A 155 0.21 -0.63 -8.85
CA VAL A 155 0.88 -0.38 -7.57
C VAL A 155 -0.20 -0.36 -6.48
N VAL A 156 0.06 -1.04 -5.37
CA VAL A 156 -0.87 -1.10 -4.24
C VAL A 156 -0.16 -0.83 -2.92
N THR A 157 -0.85 -0.19 -1.98
CA THR A 157 -0.38 0.01 -0.60
C THR A 157 -1.22 -0.81 0.36
N ALA A 158 -0.57 -1.68 1.13
CA ALA A 158 -1.17 -2.47 2.20
C ALA A 158 -0.63 -1.99 3.55
N THR A 159 -1.51 -1.61 4.46
CA THR A 159 -1.14 -1.06 5.78
C THR A 159 -2.12 -1.52 6.86
N PHE A 160 -1.59 -1.84 8.04
CA PHE A 160 -2.36 -2.28 9.21
C PHE A 160 -2.11 -1.34 10.40
N ILE A 161 -2.92 -1.43 11.45
CA ILE A 161 -2.65 -0.66 12.68
C ILE A 161 -1.30 -1.03 13.31
N ASN A 162 -0.85 -2.28 13.12
CA ASN A 162 0.47 -2.73 13.50
C ASN A 162 1.56 -1.74 13.01
N THR A 163 2.37 -1.27 13.95
CA THR A 163 3.47 -0.34 13.70
C THR A 163 4.72 -1.06 13.19
N GLU A 164 4.85 -2.36 13.43
CA GLU A 164 5.89 -3.20 12.87
C GLU A 164 5.57 -3.48 11.39
N THR A 165 6.08 -2.63 10.51
CA THR A 165 5.88 -2.75 9.06
C THR A 165 6.93 -3.63 8.38
N THR A 166 7.94 -4.11 9.12
CA THR A 166 8.99 -4.98 8.59
C THR A 166 9.15 -6.23 9.46
N ASN A 167 9.63 -7.32 8.86
CA ASN A 167 9.86 -8.59 9.54
C ASN A 167 8.60 -9.18 10.21
N LEU A 168 7.45 -9.08 9.52
CA LEU A 168 6.21 -9.69 9.98
C LEU A 168 6.40 -11.20 10.23
N LYS A 169 6.04 -11.67 11.42
CA LYS A 169 6.12 -13.09 11.79
C LYS A 169 5.30 -13.99 10.85
N LYS A 170 4.12 -13.50 10.45
CA LYS A 170 3.26 -14.12 9.45
C LYS A 170 3.22 -13.21 8.21
N PRO A 171 3.75 -13.66 7.06
CA PRO A 171 3.73 -12.88 5.83
C PRO A 171 2.31 -12.59 5.34
N ILE A 172 2.11 -11.43 4.74
CA ILE A 172 0.89 -11.13 3.98
C ILE A 172 0.94 -11.80 2.62
N LYS A 173 -0.22 -12.16 2.08
CA LYS A 173 -0.36 -12.69 0.72
C LYS A 173 -1.08 -11.69 -0.16
N LEU A 174 -0.38 -11.20 -1.17
CA LEU A 174 -0.91 -10.30 -2.18
C LEU A 174 -1.03 -11.03 -3.51
N THR A 175 -2.19 -10.95 -4.14
CA THR A 175 -2.46 -11.56 -5.43
C THR A 175 -2.76 -10.47 -6.44
N PHE A 176 -1.93 -10.33 -7.47
CA PHE A 176 -1.99 -9.25 -8.45
C PHE A 176 -2.46 -9.77 -9.80
N SER A 177 -3.42 -9.08 -10.41
CA SER A 177 -3.76 -9.30 -11.83
C SER A 177 -2.75 -8.59 -12.72
N HIS A 178 -2.31 -9.25 -13.79
CA HIS A 178 -1.37 -8.67 -14.73
C HIS A 178 -2.03 -7.66 -15.66
N LEU A 179 -1.33 -6.55 -15.93
CA LEU A 179 -1.75 -5.56 -16.94
C LEU A 179 -1.62 -6.14 -18.35
N LYS A 180 -0.55 -6.90 -18.59
CA LYS A 180 -0.31 -7.65 -19.82
C LYS A 180 -0.25 -9.14 -19.50
N LYS A 181 -1.17 -9.90 -20.10
CA LYS A 181 -1.28 -11.34 -19.89
C LYS A 181 -0.30 -12.10 -20.77
N LYS A 182 0.89 -12.38 -20.24
CA LYS A 182 1.96 -13.10 -20.95
C LYS A 182 2.63 -14.12 -20.04
N ASN A 183 3.11 -15.21 -20.63
CA ASN A 183 3.94 -16.20 -19.94
C ASN A 183 5.39 -15.73 -19.88
N GLU A 184 5.63 -14.67 -19.12
CA GLU A 184 6.97 -14.13 -18.83
C GLU A 184 7.34 -14.42 -17.37
N LYS A 185 8.61 -14.23 -17.00
CA LYS A 185 9.03 -14.34 -15.60
C LYS A 185 8.52 -13.10 -14.85
N HIS A 186 7.83 -13.32 -13.74
CA HIS A 186 7.33 -12.26 -12.87
C HIS A 186 8.05 -12.27 -11.52
N MET A 187 8.22 -11.10 -10.93
CA MET A 187 8.84 -10.92 -9.61
C MET A 187 8.00 -10.01 -8.74
N CYS A 188 7.83 -10.41 -7.48
CA CYS A 188 7.17 -9.61 -6.47
C CYS A 188 8.16 -8.62 -5.86
N VAL A 189 7.79 -7.34 -5.84
CA VAL A 189 8.63 -6.28 -5.28
C VAL A 189 7.85 -5.41 -4.29
N PHE A 190 8.62 -4.81 -3.39
CA PHE A 190 8.21 -3.83 -2.40
C PHE A 190 9.01 -2.55 -2.61
N TRP A 191 8.40 -1.38 -2.35
CA TRP A 191 9.11 -0.11 -2.39
C TRP A 191 9.89 0.10 -1.10
N ASP A 192 11.22 0.05 -1.19
CA ASP A 192 12.12 0.24 -0.07
C ASP A 192 12.63 1.70 -0.03
N PRO A 193 12.19 2.52 0.94
CA PRO A 193 12.61 3.91 1.05
C PRO A 193 14.05 4.08 1.51
N GLU A 194 14.71 3.03 2.01
CA GLU A 194 16.09 3.09 2.51
C GLU A 194 17.13 2.98 1.38
N LEU A 195 16.69 2.73 0.14
CA LEU A 195 17.55 2.55 -1.03
C LEU A 195 17.57 3.81 -1.90
N ASP A 196 18.58 4.67 -1.72
CA ASP A 196 18.79 5.90 -2.50
C ASP A 196 17.53 6.77 -2.64
N GLY A 197 16.87 7.03 -1.50
CA GLY A 197 15.63 7.80 -1.41
C GLY A 197 14.37 7.02 -1.81
N GLY A 198 14.53 5.83 -2.39
CA GLY A 198 13.45 4.89 -2.69
C GLY A 198 13.69 4.05 -3.95
N ALA A 199 13.62 2.73 -3.83
CA ALA A 199 13.73 1.82 -4.96
C ALA A 199 12.88 0.55 -4.80
N TRP A 200 12.59 -0.14 -5.91
CA TRP A 200 11.96 -1.46 -5.86
C TRP A 200 12.95 -2.52 -5.38
N SER A 201 12.56 -3.30 -4.39
CA SER A 201 13.35 -4.38 -3.79
C SER A 201 12.54 -5.67 -3.71
N THR A 202 13.23 -6.82 -3.85
CA THR A 202 12.64 -8.14 -3.59
C THR A 202 12.81 -8.55 -2.12
N LEU A 203 13.58 -7.79 -1.32
CA LEU A 203 13.92 -8.17 0.04
C LEU A 203 12.67 -8.30 0.92
N GLY A 204 12.46 -9.50 1.47
CA GLY A 204 11.30 -9.81 2.29
C GLY A 204 10.02 -10.14 1.51
N CYS A 205 10.08 -10.17 0.18
CA CYS A 205 9.00 -10.60 -0.70
C CYS A 205 9.43 -11.80 -1.56
N SER A 206 8.52 -12.74 -1.75
CA SER A 206 8.74 -13.92 -2.59
C SER A 206 7.55 -14.18 -3.51
N THR A 207 7.84 -14.63 -4.73
CA THR A 207 6.82 -15.08 -5.68
C THR A 207 6.43 -16.51 -5.35
N VAL A 208 5.22 -16.70 -4.83
CA VAL A 208 4.68 -18.02 -4.45
C VAL A 208 4.21 -18.79 -5.67
N SER A 209 3.54 -18.11 -6.59
CA SER A 209 3.07 -18.68 -7.85
C SER A 209 2.88 -17.58 -8.88
N SER A 210 3.12 -17.88 -10.15
CA SER A 210 2.87 -16.96 -11.26
C SER A 210 2.23 -17.71 -12.42
N ARG A 211 1.21 -17.09 -13.03
CA ARG A 211 0.48 -17.52 -14.21
C ARG A 211 0.45 -16.38 -15.22
N ALA A 212 -0.02 -16.63 -16.44
CA ALA A 212 -0.09 -15.62 -17.49
C ALA A 212 -0.81 -14.33 -17.03
N ASP A 213 -1.86 -14.46 -16.22
CA ASP A 213 -2.78 -13.39 -15.86
C ASP A 213 -2.68 -12.92 -14.41
N GLN A 214 -1.91 -13.62 -13.57
CA GLN A 214 -1.85 -13.35 -12.15
C GLN A 214 -0.56 -13.83 -11.49
N THR A 215 -0.09 -13.09 -10.50
CA THR A 215 1.02 -13.48 -9.62
C THR A 215 0.63 -13.36 -8.16
N VAL A 216 1.03 -14.35 -7.36
CA VAL A 216 0.84 -14.39 -5.90
C VAL A 216 2.18 -14.14 -5.22
N CYS A 217 2.19 -13.14 -4.36
CA CYS A 217 3.32 -12.68 -3.57
C CYS A 217 3.11 -13.01 -2.10
N SER A 218 4.17 -13.46 -1.42
CA SER A 218 4.22 -13.60 0.03
C SER A 218 5.29 -12.65 0.57
N CYS A 219 4.88 -11.66 1.36
CA CYS A 219 5.74 -10.58 1.83
C CYS A 219 5.70 -10.44 3.36
N ASN A 220 6.86 -10.32 4.00
CA ASN A 220 6.99 -10.06 5.44
C ASN A 220 7.12 -8.55 5.76
N LYS A 221 6.57 -7.71 4.87
CA LYS A 221 6.59 -6.25 4.93
C LYS A 221 5.17 -5.70 4.76
N LEU A 222 4.94 -4.47 5.20
CA LEU A 222 3.79 -3.62 4.89
C LEU A 222 4.28 -2.35 4.17
N GLY A 223 3.43 -1.73 3.36
CA GLY A 223 3.73 -0.54 2.56
C GLY A 223 3.31 -0.78 1.11
N SER A 224 4.15 -0.43 0.13
CA SER A 224 3.76 -0.38 -1.28
C SER A 224 4.41 -1.48 -2.12
N PHE A 225 3.62 -2.10 -3.00
CA PHE A 225 3.97 -3.33 -3.70
C PHE A 225 3.58 -3.27 -5.17
N ALA A 226 4.32 -4.03 -5.98
CA ALA A 226 4.01 -4.27 -7.38
C ALA A 226 4.53 -5.64 -7.85
N VAL A 227 4.15 -6.03 -9.05
CA VAL A 227 4.75 -7.14 -9.79
C VAL A 227 5.51 -6.59 -10.98
N LEU A 228 6.75 -7.00 -11.11
CA LEU A 228 7.58 -6.74 -12.28
C LEU A 228 7.54 -7.93 -13.22
N THR A 229 7.60 -7.64 -14.51
CA THR A 229 7.95 -8.60 -15.55
C THR A 229 9.44 -8.44 -15.87
N VAL A 230 10.13 -9.57 -16.01
CA VAL A 230 11.52 -9.63 -16.47
C VAL A 230 11.52 -9.82 -17.98
N LEU A 231 12.08 -8.85 -18.68
CA LEU A 231 12.28 -8.89 -20.12
C LEU A 231 13.72 -9.34 -20.37
N CYS A 232 13.89 -10.61 -20.74
CA CYS A 232 15.16 -11.13 -21.23
C CYS A 232 15.14 -11.05 -22.76
N ASP A 233 15.96 -10.18 -23.36
CA ASP A 233 16.16 -10.23 -24.81
C ASP A 233 17.08 -11.42 -25.13
N THR A 234 16.60 -12.31 -25.99
CA THR A 234 17.39 -13.39 -26.57
C THR A 234 18.63 -12.80 -27.27
N GLY A 235 19.79 -12.87 -26.60
CA GLY A 235 21.11 -12.73 -27.20
C GLY A 235 21.73 -11.34 -27.29
N VAL A 236 20.99 -10.23 -27.32
CA VAL A 236 21.57 -8.87 -27.31
C VAL A 236 20.58 -7.89 -26.69
N CYS A 237 20.84 -7.41 -25.47
CA CYS A 237 20.07 -6.31 -24.92
C CYS A 237 20.38 -5.03 -25.70
N ARG A 238 19.39 -4.56 -26.45
CA ARG A 238 19.36 -3.19 -26.95
C ARG A 238 18.74 -2.31 -25.86
N PRO A 239 19.43 -1.28 -25.36
CA PRO A 239 18.81 -0.34 -24.46
C PRO A 239 17.74 0.44 -25.22
N THR A 240 16.48 0.30 -24.84
CA THR A 240 15.54 1.42 -24.98
C THR A 240 15.97 2.45 -23.96
N LEU A 241 16.80 3.39 -24.42
CA LEU A 241 17.20 4.58 -23.69
C LEU A 241 15.97 5.41 -23.36
N ASN A 242 15.40 5.22 -22.18
CA ASN A 242 14.75 6.31 -21.46
C ASN A 242 15.74 6.77 -20.40
N PHE A 243 16.63 7.67 -20.80
CA PHE A 243 17.49 8.37 -19.87
C PHE A 243 16.62 9.25 -18.97
N CYS A 244 16.61 8.98 -17.67
CA CYS A 244 16.48 10.05 -16.68
C CYS A 244 17.87 10.71 -16.60
N THR A 245 18.14 11.69 -17.46
CA THR A 245 19.32 12.54 -17.33
C THR A 245 19.16 13.41 -16.08
N LEU A 246 20.00 13.14 -15.08
CA LEU A 246 20.42 14.14 -14.11
C LEU A 246 21.17 15.23 -14.88
N ASP A 247 20.51 16.36 -15.12
CA ASP A 247 21.20 17.59 -15.53
C ASP A 247 22.00 18.11 -14.33
N SER A 248 23.22 17.61 -14.16
CA SER A 248 24.26 18.34 -13.46
C SER A 248 24.73 19.47 -14.36
N LYS A 249 24.53 20.71 -13.96
CA LYS A 249 25.21 21.87 -14.56
C LYS A 249 25.76 22.79 -13.46
N PRO A 250 26.78 23.60 -13.78
CA PRO A 250 28.07 23.64 -13.10
C PRO A 250 28.12 24.65 -11.96
#